data_AF-A0A7H4N2X9-F1
#
_entry.id   AF-A0A7H4N2X9-F1
#
_cell.length_a   1.000
_cell.length_b   1.000
_cell.length_c   1.000
_cell.angle_alpha   90.00
_cell.angle_beta   90.00
_cell.angle_gamma   90.00
#
_symmetry.space_group_name_H-M   'P 1'
#
loop_
_entity.id
_entity.type
_entity.pdbx_description
1 polymer ?
#
loop_
_entity_poly.entity_id
_entity_poly.type
_entity_poly.pdbx_seq_one_letter_code
_entity_poly.pdbx_strand_id
1 'polypeptide(L)' 'MTAFGKKWLTGLVTGALMAVSAGSLAAEQKTLHVYNWSDYIAPDTVANFEKETGIKVVYDVFDSNEVLEGKLMAGSTGF' A
#
# COMPACT_ATOMS: atom_id res chain seq x y z
N MET A 1 17.09 55.10 7.99
CA MET A 1 16.14 54.40 7.10
C MET A 1 16.82 53.18 6.49
N THR A 2 16.79 52.01 7.15
CA THR A 2 17.38 50.78 6.59
C THR A 2 16.64 49.56 7.14
N ALA A 3 15.41 49.32 6.69
CA ALA A 3 14.64 48.13 7.07
C ALA A 3 13.74 47.57 5.95
N PHE A 4 14.04 47.89 4.68
CA PHE A 4 13.19 47.44 3.56
C PHE A 4 13.78 46.26 2.77
N GLY A 5 15.11 46.12 2.69
CA GLY A 5 15.78 45.09 1.89
C GLY A 5 15.84 43.69 2.50
N LYS A 6 15.56 43.54 3.81
CA LYS A 6 15.77 42.26 4.54
C LYS A 6 14.51 41.39 4.65
N LYS A 7 13.34 41.94 4.30
CA LYS A 7 12.02 41.26 4.39
C LYS A 7 11.74 40.31 3.22
N TRP A 8 12.35 40.55 2.06
CA TRP A 8 12.15 39.74 0.86
C TRP A 8 13.00 38.46 0.87
N LEU A 9 14.17 38.50 1.52
CA LEU A 9 15.04 37.33 1.64
C LEU A 9 14.48 36.29 2.63
N THR A 10 13.84 36.73 3.72
CA THR A 10 13.16 35.83 4.66
C THR A 10 11.88 35.22 4.09
N GLY A 11 11.14 35.95 3.24
CA GLY A 11 9.94 35.41 2.58
C GLY A 11 10.25 34.25 1.62
N LEU A 12 11.38 34.33 0.91
CA LEU A 12 11.82 33.30 -0.05
C LEU A 12 12.30 32.01 0.64
N VAL A 13 12.98 32.13 1.79
CA VAL A 13 13.44 30.97 2.58
C VAL A 13 12.27 30.25 3.25
N THR A 14 11.28 30.99 3.78
CA THR A 14 10.08 30.38 4.39
C THR A 14 9.17 29.70 3.36
N GLY A 15 9.06 30.26 2.14
CA GLY A 15 8.29 29.63 1.06
C GLY A 15 8.91 28.33 0.53
N ALA A 16 10.25 28.24 0.49
CA ALA A 16 10.95 27.04 0.08
C ALA A 16 10.84 25.88 1.09
N LEU A 17 10.75 26.17 2.38
CA LEU A 17 10.54 25.17 3.45
C LEU A 17 9.11 24.58 3.46
N MET A 18 8.10 25.36 3.04
CA MET A 18 6.70 24.89 2.93
C MET A 18 6.43 24.04 1.68
N ALA A 19 7.31 24.08 0.68
CA ALA A 19 7.17 23.26 -0.54
C ALA A 19 7.74 21.84 -0.38
N VAL A 20 8.61 21.61 0.62
CA VAL A 20 9.23 20.30 0.89
C VAL A 20 8.33 19.39 1.72
N SER A 21 7.36 19.93 2.47
CA SER A 21 6.43 19.13 3.29
C SER A 21 5.27 18.49 2.50
N ALA A 22 5.12 18.81 1.21
CA ALA A 22 4.18 18.13 0.31
C ALA A 22 4.77 16.85 -0.33
N GLY A 23 6.05 16.56 -0.06
CA GLY A 23 6.73 15.36 -0.53
C GLY A 23 6.33 14.12 0.26
N SER A 24 5.63 13.22 -0.42
CA SER A 24 5.43 11.80 -0.05
C SER A 24 4.63 11.52 1.23
N LEU A 25 3.32 11.75 1.18
CA LEU A 25 2.44 10.65 1.59
C LEU A 25 2.56 9.58 0.50
N ALA A 26 3.63 8.79 0.54
CA ALA A 26 3.66 7.57 -0.27
C ALA A 26 2.51 6.72 0.24
N ALA A 27 1.43 6.63 -0.53
CA ALA A 27 0.30 5.78 -0.20
C ALA A 27 0.87 4.38 0.01
N GLU A 28 0.73 3.87 1.24
CA GLU A 28 1.16 2.52 1.56
C GLU A 28 0.55 1.56 0.54
N GLN A 29 1.41 0.81 -0.15
CA GLN A 29 0.99 -0.10 -1.19
C GLN A 29 0.13 -1.20 -0.56
N LYS A 30 -1.19 -1.09 -0.75
CA LYS A 30 -2.15 -2.01 -0.15
C LYS A 30 -1.90 -3.42 -0.69
N THR A 31 -1.74 -4.36 0.23
CA THR A 31 -1.58 -5.78 -0.08
C THR A 31 -2.74 -6.56 0.53
N LEU A 32 -3.36 -7.43 -0.26
CA LEU A 32 -4.41 -8.34 0.13
C LEU A 32 -3.86 -9.77 0.12
N HIS A 33 -4.03 -10.48 1.23
CA HIS A 33 -3.65 -11.88 1.34
C HIS A 33 -4.90 -12.74 1.15
N VAL A 34 -4.84 -13.70 0.23
CA VAL A 34 -5.96 -14.60 -0.08
C VAL A 34 -5.49 -16.05 -0.01
N TYR A 35 -6.26 -16.87 0.71
CA TYR A 35 -6.07 -18.32 0.77
C TYR A 35 -7.33 -19.01 0.27
N ASN A 36 -7.26 -19.72 -0.85
CA ASN A 36 -8.43 -20.30 -1.53
C ASN A 36 -8.19 -21.75 -1.99
N TRP A 37 -9.23 -22.43 -2.46
CA TRP A 37 -9.08 -23.73 -3.09
C TRP A 37 -8.22 -23.65 -4.37
N SER A 38 -7.45 -24.71 -4.61
CA SER A 38 -6.70 -24.93 -5.86
C SER A 38 -7.65 -25.01 -7.06
N ASP A 39 -7.23 -24.46 -8.20
CA ASP A 39 -8.00 -24.46 -9.47
C ASP A 39 -9.42 -23.87 -9.40
N TYR A 40 -9.64 -22.93 -8.46
CA TYR A 40 -10.99 -22.42 -8.13
C TYR A 40 -11.25 -20.97 -8.58
N ILE A 41 -10.35 -20.37 -9.35
CA ILE A 41 -10.49 -19.04 -9.92
C ILE A 41 -9.93 -19.02 -11.35
N ALA A 42 -10.44 -18.14 -12.22
CA ALA A 42 -9.90 -18.03 -13.57
C ALA A 42 -8.45 -17.47 -13.54
N PRO A 43 -7.56 -17.91 -14.45
CA PRO A 43 -6.13 -17.58 -14.41
C PRO A 43 -5.80 -16.08 -14.44
N ASP A 44 -6.70 -15.25 -14.96
CA ASP A 44 -6.53 -13.81 -15.15
C ASP A 44 -7.21 -12.96 -14.08
N THR A 45 -8.00 -13.56 -13.18
CA THR A 45 -8.83 -12.80 -12.22
C THR A 45 -7.99 -11.96 -11.27
N VAL A 46 -6.90 -12.52 -10.72
CA VAL A 46 -6.00 -11.79 -9.82
C VAL A 46 -5.32 -10.65 -10.57
N ALA A 47 -4.78 -10.91 -11.77
CA ALA A 47 -4.09 -9.89 -12.57
C ALA A 47 -5.02 -8.73 -12.95
N ASN A 48 -6.26 -9.02 -13.33
CA ASN A 48 -7.27 -8.02 -13.65
C ASN A 48 -7.65 -7.19 -12.41
N PHE A 49 -7.83 -7.83 -11.25
CA PHE A 49 -8.10 -7.15 -9.98
C PHE A 49 -6.96 -6.20 -9.58
N GLU A 50 -5.70 -6.65 -9.65
CA GLU A 50 -4.54 -5.80 -9.33
C GLU A 50 -4.47 -4.59 -10.27
N LYS A 51 -4.76 -4.80 -11.56
CA LYS A 51 -4.74 -3.74 -12.58
C LYS A 51 -5.82 -2.68 -12.31
N GLU A 52 -7.02 -3.09 -11.90
CA GLU A 52 -8.13 -2.19 -11.65
C GLU A 52 -7.97 -1.41 -10.35
N THR A 53 -7.48 -2.06 -9.30
CA THR A 53 -7.47 -1.49 -7.94
C THR A 53 -6.12 -0.93 -7.51
N GLY A 54 -5.02 -1.35 -8.15
CA GLY A 54 -3.66 -1.10 -7.69
C GLY A 54 -3.27 -1.87 -6.41
N ILE A 55 -4.13 -2.75 -5.90
CA ILE A 55 -3.87 -3.59 -4.72
C ILE A 55 -3.05 -4.80 -5.16
N LYS A 56 -1.99 -5.11 -4.42
CA LYS A 56 -1.24 -6.37 -4.64
C LYS A 56 -1.91 -7.53 -3.96
N VAL A 57 -1.93 -8.69 -4.60
CA VAL A 57 -2.53 -9.90 -4.05
C VAL A 57 -1.45 -10.94 -3.83
N VAL A 58 -1.32 -11.39 -2.58
CA VAL A 58 -0.61 -12.62 -2.24
C VAL A 58 -1.63 -13.75 -2.24
N TYR A 59 -1.54 -14.64 -3.22
CA TYR A 59 -2.53 -15.70 -3.43
C TYR A 59 -1.90 -17.07 -3.20
N ASP A 60 -2.34 -17.73 -2.14
CA ASP A 60 -1.96 -19.11 -1.82
C ASP A 60 -3.19 -20.04 -1.94
N VAL A 61 -2.91 -21.33 -2.10
CA VAL A 61 -3.96 -22.34 -2.29
C VAL A 61 -3.91 -23.48 -1.28
N PHE A 62 -5.07 -24.08 -1.02
CA PHE A 62 -5.24 -25.33 -0.29
C PHE A 62 -6.05 -26.36 -1.08
N ASP A 63 -6.00 -27.61 -0.63
CA ASP A 63 -6.63 -28.78 -1.25
C ASP A 63 -7.55 -29.56 -0.29
N SER A 64 -7.62 -29.17 0.99
CA SER A 64 -8.55 -29.74 1.97
C SER A 64 -8.95 -28.75 3.06
N ASN A 65 -10.09 -29.03 3.70
CA ASN A 65 -10.56 -28.24 4.84
C ASN A 65 -9.64 -28.42 6.05
N GLU A 66 -9.06 -29.60 6.23
CA GLU A 66 -8.17 -29.90 7.35
C GLU A 66 -6.89 -29.06 7.29
N VAL A 67 -6.36 -28.80 6.10
CA VAL A 67 -5.20 -27.91 5.90
C VAL A 67 -5.56 -26.46 6.22
N LEU A 68 -6.74 -26.01 5.78
CA LEU A 68 -7.25 -24.66 6.11
C LEU A 68 -7.46 -24.50 7.62
N GLU A 69 -8.17 -25.44 8.25
CA GLU A 69 -8.47 -25.43 9.67
C GLU A 69 -7.19 -25.47 10.51
N GLY A 70 -6.23 -26.33 10.14
CA GLY A 70 -4.93 -26.41 10.81
C GLY A 70 -4.20 -25.07 10.82
N LYS A 71 -4.21 -24.33 9.71
CA LYS A 71 -3.65 -22.97 9.65
C LYS A 71 -4.40 -21.99 10.54
N LEU A 72 -5.73 -21.98 10.49
CA LEU A 72 -6.55 -21.09 11.33
C LEU A 72 -6.33 -21.34 12.82
N MET A 73 -6.23 -22.60 13.23
CA MET A 73 -6.00 -22.98 14.63
C MET A 73 -4.59 -22.65 15.11
N ALA A 74 -3.58 -22.67 14.24
CA ALA A 74 -2.23 -22.21 14.57
C ALA A 74 -2.19 -20.70 14.87
N GLY A 75 -3.17 -19.93 14.37
CA GLY A 75 -3.25 -18.47 14.54
C GLY A 75 -2.21 -17.72 13.72
N SER A 76 -2.26 -16.38 13.78
CA SER A 76 -1.35 -15.47 13.05
C SER A 76 -1.10 -15.90 11.59
N THR A 77 -2.17 -16.24 10.89
CA THR A 77 -2.11 -16.89 9.58
C THR A 77 -1.42 -16.06 8.51
N GLY A 78 -1.39 -14.72 8.67
CA GLY A 78 -0.90 -13.82 7.62
C GLY A 78 -1.81 -13.78 6.38
N PHE A 79 -2.99 -14.38 6.49
CA PHE A 79 -4.13 -14.35 5.58
C PHE A 79 -5.38 -14.01 6.40
#